data_AF-A0A7V1AMH4-F1
#
_entry.id   AF-A0A7V1AMH4-F1
#
_cell.length_a   1.000
_cell.length_b   1.000
_cell.length_c   1.000
_cell.angle_alpha   90.00
_cell.angle_beta   90.00
_cell.angle_gamma   90.00
#
_symmetry.space_group_name_H-M   'P 1'
#
loop_
_entity.id
_entity.type
_entity.pdbx_description
1 polymer ?
#
loop_
_entity_poly.entity_id
_entity_poly.type
_entity_poly.pdbx_seq_one_letter_code
_entity_poly.pdbx_strand_id
1 'polypeptide(L)'
;YKALKPLGERKSAVKQALNAAHKSQKDFQQVLLDAGKTALAALQKSGEIGFILAGRTYNVNDRGMTIDIGSKLRDYYGVNVIPLDFLPVDEIDISDVNSNMYWNYGRKIIAAAKFAGRHPNLHLIYLTNFKCGPDSYIKHYITKASGKPFLTLQFDGHSNDAGYITRCEAYLDSKGALRWWAKEKKQTTPKLEMTEAANA
;
A
#
# COMPACT_ATOMS: atom_id res chain seq x y z
N TYR A 1 -19.26 26.10 -1.58
CA TYR A 1 -20.74 26.12 -1.41
C TYR A 1 -21.54 26.20 -2.71
N LYS A 2 -21.13 26.96 -3.76
CA LYS A 2 -21.87 27.00 -5.04
C LYS A 2 -22.12 25.61 -5.65
N ALA A 3 -21.11 24.72 -5.60
CA ALA A 3 -21.22 23.34 -6.08
C ALA A 3 -22.24 22.47 -5.30
N LEU A 4 -22.62 22.87 -4.09
CA LEU A 4 -23.52 22.10 -3.21
C LEU A 4 -24.96 22.65 -3.24
N LYS A 5 -25.22 23.72 -4.01
CA LYS A 5 -26.55 24.31 -4.16
C LYS A 5 -27.61 23.33 -4.68
N PRO A 6 -27.31 22.38 -5.60
CA PRO A 6 -28.30 21.41 -6.07
C PRO A 6 -28.84 20.47 -4.99
N LEU A 7 -28.18 20.37 -3.83
CA LEU A 7 -28.64 19.52 -2.71
C LEU A 7 -29.85 20.10 -1.97
N GLY A 8 -30.25 21.34 -2.22
CA GLY A 8 -31.43 21.96 -1.60
C GLY A 8 -31.27 22.33 -0.11
N GLU A 9 -30.11 22.06 0.48
CA GLU A 9 -29.87 22.21 1.92
C GLU A 9 -29.45 23.62 2.36
N ARG A 10 -29.75 23.97 3.63
CA ARG A 10 -29.31 25.23 4.23
C ARG A 10 -27.78 25.27 4.34
N LYS A 11 -27.18 26.44 4.09
CA LYS A 11 -25.72 26.63 4.19
C LYS A 11 -25.14 26.19 5.55
N SER A 12 -25.86 26.41 6.65
CA SER A 12 -25.45 25.99 7.99
C SER A 12 -25.40 24.47 8.12
N ALA A 13 -26.43 23.76 7.63
CA ALA A 13 -26.48 22.31 7.60
C ALA A 13 -25.33 21.73 6.76
N VAL A 14 -25.11 22.29 5.56
CA VAL A 14 -23.97 21.89 4.70
C VAL A 14 -22.62 22.10 5.41
N LYS A 15 -22.44 23.24 6.07
CA LYS A 15 -21.20 23.52 6.82
C LYS A 15 -21.00 22.54 7.97
N GLN A 16 -22.06 22.22 8.72
CA GLN A 16 -22.01 21.25 9.81
C GLN A 16 -21.64 19.85 9.28
N ALA A 17 -22.26 19.41 8.18
CA ALA A 17 -21.96 18.13 7.55
C ALA A 17 -20.51 18.06 7.05
N LEU A 18 -20.00 19.11 6.40
CA LEU A 18 -18.61 19.17 5.94
C LEU A 18 -17.62 19.15 7.12
N ASN A 19 -17.91 19.87 8.20
CA ASN A 19 -17.08 19.83 9.40
C ASN A 19 -17.04 18.44 10.02
N ALA A 20 -18.19 17.76 10.11
CA ALA A 20 -18.26 16.39 10.60
C ALA A 20 -17.48 15.43 9.69
N ALA A 21 -17.61 15.56 8.36
CA ALA A 21 -16.87 14.75 7.40
C ALA A 21 -15.35 14.96 7.51
N HIS A 22 -14.89 16.22 7.59
CA HIS A 22 -13.47 16.52 7.77
C HIS A 22 -12.92 16.00 9.11
N LYS A 23 -13.71 16.10 10.20
CA LYS A 23 -13.32 15.52 11.49
C LYS A 23 -13.16 14.01 11.36
N SER A 24 -14.16 13.31 10.81
CA SER A 24 -14.12 11.86 10.62
C SER A 24 -12.93 11.43 9.75
N GLN A 25 -12.62 12.18 8.68
CA GLN A 25 -11.47 11.91 7.84
C GLN A 25 -10.14 12.06 8.59
N LYS A 26 -10.00 13.12 9.41
CA LYS A 26 -8.81 13.34 10.23
C LYS A 26 -8.64 12.26 11.29
N ASP A 27 -9.72 11.91 11.99
CA ASP A 27 -9.72 10.87 13.00
C ASP A 27 -9.29 9.53 12.38
N PHE A 28 -9.83 9.18 11.20
CA PHE A 28 -9.42 7.97 10.48
C PHE A 28 -7.94 8.01 10.05
N GLN A 29 -7.46 9.13 9.51
CA GLN A 29 -6.04 9.28 9.16
C GLN A 29 -5.15 9.09 10.39
N GLN A 30 -5.55 9.62 11.55
CA GLN A 30 -4.81 9.46 12.80
C GLN A 30 -4.71 7.99 13.22
N VAL A 31 -5.82 7.23 13.10
CA VAL A 31 -5.82 5.78 13.36
C VAL A 31 -4.81 5.04 12.46
N LEU A 32 -4.75 5.37 11.16
CA LEU A 32 -3.79 4.75 10.24
C LEU A 32 -2.34 5.08 10.62
N LEU A 33 -2.07 6.34 10.97
CA LEU A 33 -0.73 6.77 11.39
C LEU A 33 -0.29 6.08 12.69
N ASP A 34 -1.19 5.92 13.66
CA ASP A 34 -0.87 5.28 14.93
C ASP A 34 -0.67 3.76 14.78
N ALA A 35 -1.47 3.11 13.91
CA ALA A 35 -1.24 1.73 13.50
C ALA A 35 0.12 1.57 12.79
N GLY A 36 0.48 2.53 11.93
CA GLY A 36 1.76 2.57 11.24
C GLY A 36 2.94 2.72 12.19
N LYS A 37 2.88 3.65 13.14
CA LYS A 37 3.89 3.81 14.21
C LYS A 37 4.09 2.51 14.98
N THR A 38 2.99 1.84 15.36
CA THR A 38 3.04 0.57 16.09
C THR A 38 3.73 -0.51 15.25
N ALA A 39 3.36 -0.66 13.98
CA ALA A 39 3.98 -1.62 13.07
C ALA A 39 5.47 -1.34 12.82
N LEU A 40 5.84 -0.08 12.61
CA LEU A 40 7.23 0.34 12.41
C LEU A 40 8.09 0.11 13.66
N ALA A 41 7.57 0.40 14.85
CA ALA A 41 8.25 0.13 16.11
C ALA A 41 8.47 -1.37 16.33
N ALA A 42 7.49 -2.20 15.98
CA ALA A 42 7.62 -3.66 16.04
C ALA A 42 8.73 -4.16 15.09
N LEU A 43 8.77 -3.67 13.84
CA LEU A 43 9.82 -4.01 12.87
C LEU A 43 11.21 -3.56 13.33
N GLN A 44 11.31 -2.36 13.89
CA GLN A 44 12.58 -1.85 14.40
C GLN A 44 13.08 -2.71 15.57
N LYS A 45 12.19 -3.16 16.46
CA LYS A 45 12.53 -4.01 17.60
C LYS A 45 12.93 -5.42 17.16
N SER A 46 12.22 -6.01 16.18
CA SER A 46 12.49 -7.37 15.72
C SER A 46 13.66 -7.46 14.74
N GLY A 47 14.00 -6.35 14.06
CA GLY A 47 14.96 -6.34 12.97
C GLY A 47 14.45 -7.00 11.69
N GLU A 48 13.16 -7.35 11.61
CA GLU A 48 12.58 -7.97 10.43
C GLU A 48 12.49 -7.02 9.24
N ILE A 49 12.44 -7.60 8.03
CA ILE A 49 12.24 -6.88 6.78
C ILE A 49 10.78 -6.46 6.63
N GLY A 50 10.57 -5.21 6.20
CA GLY A 50 9.26 -4.66 5.86
C GLY A 50 9.20 -4.14 4.43
N PHE A 51 8.02 -4.26 3.82
CA PHE A 51 7.74 -3.75 2.47
C PHE A 51 6.68 -2.66 2.54
N ILE A 52 7.06 -1.47 2.08
CA ILE A 52 6.14 -0.35 1.91
C ILE A 52 5.43 -0.50 0.57
N LEU A 53 4.09 -0.58 0.59
CA LEU A 53 3.27 -0.48 -0.62
C LEU A 53 3.00 1.00 -0.90
N ALA A 54 3.73 1.55 -1.86
CA ALA A 54 3.53 2.90 -2.32
C ALA A 54 2.67 2.93 -3.59
N GLY A 55 1.78 3.89 -3.67
CA GLY A 55 0.87 4.06 -4.78
C GLY A 55 -0.23 5.03 -4.40
N ARG A 56 -1.15 5.27 -5.32
CA ARG A 56 -2.38 6.01 -5.02
C ARG A 56 -3.31 5.11 -4.22
N THR A 57 -4.23 5.67 -3.43
CA THR A 57 -5.15 4.90 -2.57
C THR A 57 -5.86 3.78 -3.33
N TYR A 58 -6.33 4.07 -4.55
CA TYR A 58 -7.00 3.08 -5.39
C TYR A 58 -6.06 2.01 -5.96
N ASN A 59 -4.74 2.26 -6.00
CA ASN A 59 -3.72 1.28 -6.40
C ASN A 59 -3.19 0.47 -5.21
N VAL A 60 -3.55 0.79 -3.98
CA VAL A 60 -3.01 0.10 -2.78
C VAL A 60 -4.13 -0.58 -2.00
N ASN A 61 -5.30 0.04 -1.94
CA ASN A 61 -6.37 -0.36 -1.03
C ASN A 61 -7.59 -0.97 -1.75
N ASP A 62 -7.64 -0.96 -3.09
CA ASP A 62 -8.71 -1.61 -3.86
C ASP A 62 -8.29 -3.02 -4.29
N ARG A 63 -9.03 -4.03 -3.80
CA ARG A 63 -8.73 -5.44 -4.08
C ARG A 63 -8.95 -5.83 -5.53
N GLY A 64 -9.94 -5.24 -6.20
CA GLY A 64 -10.25 -5.54 -7.60
C GLY A 64 -9.20 -4.95 -8.55
N MET A 65 -8.69 -3.76 -8.24
CA MET A 65 -7.68 -3.08 -9.07
C MET A 65 -6.28 -3.65 -8.91
N THR A 66 -5.94 -4.15 -7.71
CA THR A 66 -4.58 -4.59 -7.35
C THR A 66 -4.46 -6.10 -7.23
N ILE A 67 -5.56 -6.80 -7.48
CA ILE A 67 -5.68 -8.23 -7.28
C ILE A 67 -5.28 -8.64 -5.85
N ASP A 68 -5.59 -7.77 -4.88
CA ASP A 68 -5.31 -7.95 -3.46
C ASP A 68 -3.85 -8.32 -3.13
N ILE A 69 -2.90 -7.73 -3.87
CA ILE A 69 -1.47 -8.10 -3.77
C ILE A 69 -0.92 -7.92 -2.35
N GLY A 70 -1.36 -6.91 -1.61
CA GLY A 70 -0.90 -6.67 -0.24
C GLY A 70 -1.28 -7.79 0.72
N SER A 71 -2.53 -8.28 0.63
CA SER A 71 -2.98 -9.43 1.42
C SER A 71 -2.24 -10.68 1.00
N LYS A 72 -2.10 -10.95 -0.31
CA LYS A 72 -1.38 -12.12 -0.83
C LYS A 72 0.09 -12.18 -0.38
N LEU A 73 0.78 -11.04 -0.37
CA LEU A 73 2.16 -10.97 0.13
C LEU A 73 2.24 -11.43 1.58
N ARG A 74 1.35 -10.92 2.44
CA ARG A 74 1.27 -11.29 3.84
C ARG A 74 0.82 -12.75 4.02
N ASP A 75 -0.17 -13.19 3.23
CA ASP A 75 -0.84 -14.47 3.37
C ASP A 75 -0.06 -15.66 2.83
N TYR A 76 0.70 -15.47 1.75
CA TYR A 76 1.45 -16.53 1.09
C TYR A 76 2.90 -16.59 1.55
N TYR A 77 3.49 -15.44 1.91
CA TYR A 77 4.91 -15.34 2.24
C TYR A 77 5.17 -14.82 3.65
N GLY A 78 4.15 -14.47 4.43
CA GLY A 78 4.32 -13.99 5.80
C GLY A 78 5.19 -12.74 5.90
N VAL A 79 5.28 -11.92 4.85
CA VAL A 79 6.10 -10.71 4.85
C VAL A 79 5.34 -9.55 5.49
N ASN A 80 6.08 -8.67 6.15
CA ASN A 80 5.52 -7.48 6.75
C ASN A 80 5.25 -6.43 5.67
N VAL A 81 3.99 -6.01 5.55
CA VAL A 81 3.53 -5.08 4.54
C VAL A 81 2.94 -3.84 5.21
N ILE A 82 3.42 -2.65 4.83
CA ILE A 82 2.98 -1.35 5.36
C ILE A 82 2.45 -0.50 4.19
N PRO A 83 1.14 -0.20 4.14
CA PRO A 83 0.60 0.71 3.12
C PRO A 83 1.11 2.14 3.32
N LEU A 84 1.24 2.91 2.24
CA LEU A 84 1.71 4.30 2.26
C LEU A 84 0.91 5.20 3.21
N ASP A 85 -0.40 4.96 3.36
CA ASP A 85 -1.27 5.77 4.23
C ASP A 85 -0.96 5.63 5.73
N PHE A 86 -0.15 4.63 6.11
CA PHE A 86 0.28 4.38 7.48
C PHE A 86 1.59 5.11 7.83
N LEU A 87 2.22 5.77 6.85
CA LEU A 87 3.49 6.45 7.03
C LEU A 87 3.29 7.96 7.24
N PRO A 88 4.13 8.62 8.05
CA PRO A 88 4.10 10.08 8.25
C PRO A 88 4.72 10.83 7.06
N VAL A 89 4.29 10.51 5.83
CA VAL A 89 4.87 11.05 4.58
C VAL A 89 4.65 12.54 4.40
N ASP A 90 3.61 13.09 5.02
CA ASP A 90 3.27 14.52 4.93
C ASP A 90 4.29 15.40 5.67
N GLU A 91 5.11 14.83 6.55
CA GLU A 91 6.17 15.51 7.32
C GLU A 91 7.55 15.45 6.63
N ILE A 92 7.67 14.73 5.51
CA ILE A 92 8.96 14.48 4.84
C ILE A 92 9.14 15.47 3.70
N ASP A 93 10.12 16.36 3.83
CA ASP A 93 10.52 17.23 2.73
C ASP A 93 11.18 16.43 1.58
N ILE A 94 10.74 16.72 0.36
CA ILE A 94 11.20 16.11 -0.88
C ILE A 94 11.83 17.12 -1.85
N SER A 95 12.03 18.37 -1.41
CA SER A 95 12.49 19.47 -2.27
C SER A 95 13.86 19.22 -2.92
N ASP A 96 14.72 18.46 -2.26
CA ASP A 96 16.02 17.96 -2.75
C ASP A 96 15.89 16.95 -3.91
N VAL A 97 14.80 16.20 -3.93
CA VAL A 97 14.48 15.26 -5.00
C VAL A 97 13.77 15.98 -6.14
N ASN A 98 12.71 16.71 -5.81
CA ASN A 98 11.89 17.51 -6.72
C ASN A 98 11.21 18.66 -5.96
N SER A 99 11.61 19.90 -6.26
CA SER A 99 11.10 21.12 -5.61
C SER A 99 9.70 21.54 -6.05
N ASN A 100 9.18 20.99 -7.16
CA ASN A 100 7.90 21.39 -7.75
C ASN A 100 7.02 20.19 -8.11
N MET A 101 7.05 19.14 -7.30
CA MET A 101 6.16 17.99 -7.48
C MET A 101 4.73 18.44 -7.17
N TYR A 102 3.94 18.81 -8.17
CA TYR A 102 2.61 19.39 -7.95
C TYR A 102 1.53 18.33 -7.66
N TRP A 103 1.77 17.07 -8.03
CA TRP A 103 0.86 15.98 -7.69
C TRP A 103 1.00 15.59 -6.22
N ASN A 104 -0.08 15.76 -5.44
CA ASN A 104 -0.11 15.41 -4.03
C ASN A 104 0.38 13.98 -3.74
N TYR A 105 -0.16 12.98 -4.44
CA TYR A 105 0.29 11.60 -4.29
C TYR A 105 1.71 11.38 -4.81
N GLY A 106 2.17 12.13 -5.81
CA GLY A 106 3.57 12.12 -6.23
C GLY A 106 4.51 12.53 -5.11
N ARG A 107 4.15 13.58 -4.34
CA ARG A 107 4.89 13.98 -3.14
C ARG A 107 4.95 12.84 -2.13
N LYS A 108 3.79 12.25 -1.81
CA LYS A 108 3.67 11.15 -0.84
C LYS A 108 4.49 9.91 -1.24
N ILE A 109 4.47 9.53 -2.51
CA ILE A 109 5.23 8.38 -3.03
C ILE A 109 6.73 8.63 -2.91
N ILE A 110 7.21 9.84 -3.27
CA ILE A 110 8.62 10.21 -3.13
C ILE A 110 9.03 10.28 -1.66
N ALA A 111 8.18 10.83 -0.80
CA ALA A 111 8.38 10.85 0.65
C ALA A 111 8.47 9.43 1.24
N ALA A 112 7.61 8.51 0.81
CA ALA A 112 7.68 7.10 1.21
C ALA A 112 8.97 6.42 0.74
N ALA A 113 9.44 6.74 -0.48
CA ALA A 113 10.72 6.25 -0.98
C ALA A 113 11.89 6.77 -0.13
N LYS A 114 11.88 8.07 0.23
CA LYS A 114 12.88 8.69 1.12
C LYS A 114 12.84 8.09 2.53
N PHE A 115 11.64 7.80 3.05
CA PHE A 115 11.45 7.08 4.30
C PHE A 115 12.09 5.68 4.25
N ALA A 116 11.82 4.90 3.19
CA ALA A 116 12.44 3.59 2.98
C ALA A 116 13.97 3.67 2.88
N GLY A 117 14.51 4.74 2.28
CA GLY A 117 15.95 4.97 2.17
C GLY A 117 16.63 5.13 3.53
N ARG A 118 15.97 5.80 4.48
CA ARG A 118 16.46 6.02 5.86
C ARG A 118 16.43 4.79 6.75
N HIS A 119 15.72 3.73 6.35
CA HIS A 119 15.54 2.52 7.15
C HIS A 119 16.07 1.30 6.40
N PRO A 120 17.23 0.72 6.78
CA PRO A 120 17.88 -0.38 6.06
C PRO A 120 16.94 -1.55 5.73
N ASN A 121 16.12 -1.96 6.69
CA ASN A 121 15.22 -3.11 6.60
C ASN A 121 13.87 -2.80 5.91
N LEU A 122 13.65 -1.57 5.43
CA LEU A 122 12.46 -1.22 4.67
C LEU A 122 12.76 -1.16 3.17
N HIS A 123 11.92 -1.83 2.40
CA HIS A 123 11.95 -1.89 0.94
C HIS A 123 10.65 -1.37 0.35
N LEU A 124 10.69 -0.93 -0.90
CA LEU A 124 9.53 -0.33 -1.57
C LEU A 124 8.99 -1.27 -2.67
N ILE A 125 7.67 -1.39 -2.71
CA ILE A 125 6.91 -1.94 -3.84
C ILE A 125 5.98 -0.82 -4.31
N TYR A 126 6.15 -0.37 -5.55
CA TYR A 126 5.38 0.70 -6.16
C TYR A 126 4.25 0.14 -7.04
N LEU A 127 3.01 0.45 -6.70
CA LEU A 127 1.80 0.02 -7.39
C LEU A 127 1.28 1.16 -8.28
N THR A 128 1.29 0.93 -9.58
CA THR A 128 0.84 1.87 -10.63
C THR A 128 -0.11 1.17 -11.60
N ASN A 129 -0.80 1.93 -12.44
CA ASN A 129 -1.62 1.38 -13.51
C ASN A 129 -1.01 1.62 -14.90
N PHE A 130 -1.43 0.81 -15.87
CA PHE A 130 -1.09 0.98 -17.27
C PHE A 130 -1.54 2.36 -17.76
N LYS A 131 -0.73 2.99 -18.63
CA LYS A 131 -0.95 4.36 -19.15
C LYS A 131 -1.14 5.45 -18.09
N CYS A 132 -0.70 5.25 -16.84
CA CYS A 132 -0.71 6.33 -15.86
C CYS A 132 0.43 7.33 -16.13
N GLY A 133 0.13 8.39 -16.90
CA GLY A 133 1.08 9.44 -17.25
C GLY A 133 1.77 10.08 -16.03
N PRO A 134 1.04 10.57 -15.01
CA PRO A 134 1.68 11.14 -13.82
C PRO A 134 2.65 10.16 -13.11
N ASP A 135 2.30 8.88 -13.03
CA ASP A 135 3.07 7.90 -12.29
C ASP A 135 4.34 7.47 -13.06
N SER A 136 4.36 7.58 -14.39
CA SER A 136 5.59 7.39 -15.17
C SER A 136 6.63 8.47 -14.87
N TYR A 137 6.21 9.73 -14.68
CA TYR A 137 7.10 10.80 -14.22
C TYR A 137 7.60 10.56 -12.79
N ILE A 138 6.71 10.17 -11.87
CA ILE A 138 7.05 9.95 -10.46
C ILE A 138 8.08 8.83 -10.30
N LYS A 139 7.97 7.75 -11.08
CA LYS A 139 8.84 6.57 -11.00
C LYS A 139 10.34 6.92 -11.07
N HIS A 140 10.72 7.89 -11.89
CA HIS A 140 12.12 8.29 -12.06
C HIS A 140 12.74 8.92 -10.79
N TYR A 141 11.91 9.48 -9.90
CA TYR A 141 12.38 10.08 -8.65
C TYR A 141 12.54 9.07 -7.51
N ILE A 142 11.93 7.89 -7.62
CA ILE A 142 11.91 6.90 -6.53
C ILE A 142 13.33 6.43 -6.20
N THR A 143 14.13 6.03 -7.19
CA THR A 143 15.52 5.60 -6.95
C THR A 143 16.37 6.72 -6.35
N LYS A 144 16.21 7.96 -6.85
CA LYS A 144 16.93 9.13 -6.31
C LYS A 144 16.55 9.39 -4.84
N ALA A 145 15.28 9.20 -4.49
CA ALA A 145 14.78 9.43 -3.14
C ALA A 145 15.16 8.31 -2.16
N SER A 146 15.07 7.04 -2.58
CA SER A 146 15.33 5.90 -1.71
C SER A 146 16.79 5.49 -1.62
N GLY A 147 17.58 5.76 -2.67
CA GLY A 147 18.94 5.20 -2.83
C GLY A 147 18.96 3.68 -2.96
N LYS A 148 17.80 3.04 -3.20
CA LYS A 148 17.63 1.58 -3.18
C LYS A 148 16.83 1.09 -4.39
N PRO A 149 17.09 -0.14 -4.88
CA PRO A 149 16.22 -0.78 -5.86
C PRO A 149 14.82 -0.99 -5.28
N PHE A 150 13.80 -0.93 -6.14
CA PHE A 150 12.40 -1.13 -5.78
C PHE A 150 11.68 -1.94 -6.85
N LEU A 151 10.59 -2.62 -6.46
CA LEU A 151 9.72 -3.33 -7.40
C LEU A 151 8.63 -2.37 -7.89
N THR A 152 8.35 -2.35 -9.19
CA THR A 152 7.17 -1.67 -9.74
C THR A 152 6.16 -2.70 -10.25
N LEU A 153 4.94 -2.73 -9.73
CA LEU A 153 3.84 -3.52 -10.27
C LEU A 153 2.90 -2.60 -11.04
N GLN A 154 2.61 -2.95 -12.29
CA GLN A 154 1.73 -2.19 -13.15
C GLN A 154 0.47 -3.00 -13.46
N PHE A 155 -0.69 -2.52 -13.03
CA PHE A 155 -1.98 -3.17 -13.23
C PHE A 155 -2.73 -2.58 -14.42
N ASP A 156 -3.39 -3.43 -15.19
CA ASP A 156 -4.19 -3.05 -16.37
C ASP A 156 -5.64 -3.61 -16.33
N GLY A 157 -6.00 -4.29 -15.23
CA GLY A 157 -7.32 -4.91 -15.03
C GLY A 157 -7.58 -6.18 -15.83
N HIS A 158 -6.65 -6.63 -16.68
CA HIS A 158 -6.79 -7.82 -17.53
C HIS A 158 -5.71 -8.87 -17.25
N SER A 159 -4.65 -8.49 -16.55
CA SER A 159 -3.52 -9.35 -16.22
C SER A 159 -3.86 -10.39 -15.14
N ASN A 160 -3.33 -11.61 -15.31
CA ASN A 160 -3.49 -12.70 -14.37
C ASN A 160 -2.54 -12.58 -13.16
N ASP A 161 -2.98 -13.07 -12.01
CA ASP A 161 -2.28 -13.05 -10.71
C ASP A 161 -0.87 -13.61 -10.77
N ALA A 162 -0.68 -14.72 -11.49
CA ALA A 162 0.55 -15.49 -11.48
C ALA A 162 1.77 -14.62 -11.86
N GLY A 163 1.63 -13.76 -12.87
CA GLY A 163 2.71 -12.89 -13.33
C GLY A 163 3.13 -11.85 -12.29
N TYR A 164 2.19 -11.30 -11.52
CA TYR A 164 2.51 -10.37 -10.43
C TYR A 164 3.17 -11.07 -9.25
N ILE A 165 2.66 -12.26 -8.91
CA ILE A 165 3.15 -13.05 -7.80
C ILE A 165 4.60 -13.49 -8.04
N THR A 166 4.93 -14.03 -9.22
CA THR A 166 6.32 -14.44 -9.52
C THR A 166 7.30 -13.27 -9.46
N ARG A 167 6.89 -12.08 -9.90
CA ARG A 167 7.72 -10.87 -9.78
C ARG A 167 7.91 -10.43 -8.32
N CYS A 168 6.88 -10.61 -7.50
CA CYS A 168 6.99 -10.40 -6.06
C CYS A 168 7.94 -11.43 -5.44
N GLU A 169 7.79 -12.72 -5.75
CA GLU A 169 8.66 -13.80 -5.26
C GLU A 169 10.13 -13.49 -5.55
N ALA A 170 10.46 -13.17 -6.80
CA ALA A 170 11.82 -12.80 -7.20
C ALA A 170 12.35 -11.57 -6.45
N TYR A 171 11.49 -10.57 -6.20
CA TYR A 171 11.91 -9.40 -5.44
C TYR A 171 12.11 -9.70 -3.95
N LEU A 172 11.19 -10.45 -3.33
CA LEU A 172 11.31 -10.89 -1.93
C LEU A 172 12.59 -11.73 -1.73
N ASP A 173 12.87 -12.62 -2.66
CA ASP A 173 14.08 -13.46 -2.67
C ASP A 173 15.35 -12.61 -2.76
N SER A 174 15.37 -11.61 -3.65
CA SER A 174 16.48 -10.66 -3.77
C SER A 174 16.75 -9.82 -2.51
N LYS A 175 15.82 -9.81 -1.54
CA LYS A 175 15.96 -9.15 -0.24
C LYS A 175 16.18 -10.14 0.91
N GLY A 176 16.20 -11.45 0.65
CA GLY A 176 16.28 -12.47 1.69
C GLY A 176 14.99 -12.54 2.55
N ALA A 177 13.86 -12.10 2.00
CA ALA A 177 12.57 -12.04 2.71
C ALA A 177 11.59 -13.12 2.25
N LEU A 178 11.92 -13.90 1.23
CA LEU A 178 11.02 -14.95 0.72
C LEU A 178 10.95 -16.12 1.70
N ARG A 179 9.73 -16.40 2.21
CA ARG A 179 9.45 -17.53 3.12
C ARG A 179 8.62 -18.58 2.39
N TRP A 180 9.27 -19.42 1.59
CA TRP A 180 8.58 -20.42 0.73
C TRP A 180 7.68 -21.39 1.52
N TRP A 181 8.07 -21.75 2.76
CA TRP A 181 7.32 -22.66 3.64
C TRP A 181 6.00 -22.07 4.17
N ALA A 182 5.78 -20.75 4.09
CA ALA A 182 4.56 -20.14 4.57
C ALA A 182 3.34 -20.52 3.71
N LYS A 183 3.56 -20.80 2.42
CA LYS A 183 2.52 -21.19 1.46
C LYS A 183 1.99 -22.61 1.73
N GLU A 184 2.86 -23.52 2.17
CA GLU A 184 2.53 -24.93 2.42
C GLU A 184 1.55 -25.10 3.59
N LYS A 185 1.69 -24.28 4.65
CA LYS A 185 0.82 -24.35 5.85
C LYS A 185 -0.66 -24.08 5.58
N LYS A 186 -1.01 -23.35 4.51
CA LYS A 186 -2.42 -23.08 4.15
C LYS A 186 -3.03 -24.18 3.28
N GLN A 187 -2.23 -24.97 2.57
CA GLN A 187 -2.72 -26.07 1.75
C GLN A 187 -3.08 -27.32 2.57
N THR A 188 -2.60 -27.42 3.82
CA THR A 188 -2.87 -28.55 4.72
C THR A 188 -4.16 -28.42 5.54
N THR A 189 -5.12 -27.56 5.14
CA THR A 189 -6.44 -27.58 5.79
C THR A 189 -7.13 -28.90 5.42
N PRO A 190 -7.52 -29.77 6.38
CA PRO A 190 -8.14 -31.05 6.06
C PRO A 190 -9.39 -30.80 5.22
N LYS A 191 -9.53 -31.52 4.08
CA LYS A 191 -10.83 -31.64 3.44
C LYS A 191 -11.78 -32.22 4.48
N LEU A 192 -12.84 -31.48 4.81
CA LEU A 192 -13.98 -32.07 5.51
C LEU A 192 -14.47 -33.23 4.64
N GLU A 193 -14.22 -34.46 5.08
CA GLU A 193 -14.86 -35.63 4.53
C GLU A 193 -16.36 -35.47 4.80
N MET A 194 -17.12 -35.19 3.75
CA MET A 194 -18.56 -35.38 3.79
C MET A 194 -18.80 -36.87 3.78
N THR A 195 -19.00 -37.45 4.96
CA THR A 195 -19.57 -38.80 5.07
C THR A 195 -20.99 -38.76 4.54
N GLU A 196 -21.20 -39.44 3.42
CA GLU A 196 -22.51 -39.84 2.94
C GLU A 196 -23.17 -40.72 4.02
N ALA A 197 -24.13 -40.16 4.75
CA ALA A 197 -25.12 -40.96 5.45
C ALA A 197 -26.29 -41.21 4.49
N ALA A 198 -26.10 -42.20 3.61
CA ALA A 198 -27.20 -42.89 2.96
C ALA A 198 -27.83 -43.89 3.95
N ASN A 199 -29.16 -43.86 4.02
CA ASN A 199 -30.06 -44.93 4.45
C ASN A 199 -30.01 -45.42 5.91
N ALA A 200 -30.99 -44.95 6.70
CA ALA A 200 -31.87 -45.79 7.53
C ALA A 200 -33.16 -45.02 7.86
#